data_AF-A0A8H6UR09-F1
#
_entry.id   AF-A0A8H6UR09-F1
#
_cell.length_a   1.000
_cell.length_b   1.000
_cell.length_c   1.000
_cell.angle_alpha   90.00
_cell.angle_beta   90.00
_cell.angle_gamma   90.00
#
_symmetry.space_group_name_H-M   'P 1'
#
loop_
_entity.id
_entity.type
_entity.pdbx_description
1 polymer ?
#
loop_
_entity_poly.entity_id
_entity_poly.type
_entity_poly.pdbx_seq_one_letter_code
_entity_poly.pdbx_strand_id
1 'polypeptide(L)'
;MTGTRELVSGAIDEDEDEDPNGDGAARPRRRSNREIWGGEPLGLNANIRIYRYSRGQFFAQHYDDSNMVTFESAQRKPQQARTTWTLLVYLTACTGGETVFYPEPTRANRNPEPIAVAPEVGMALLHRHGERCLLHEGREVTEGEKWVLRSDLVVAR
;
A
#
# COMPACT_ATOMS: atom_id res chain seq x y z
N MET A 1 4.10 6.97 -18.74
CA MET A 1 3.15 6.36 -17.79
C MET A 1 2.64 7.43 -16.84
N THR A 2 1.48 8.02 -17.14
CA THR A 2 0.84 9.10 -16.37
C THR A 2 -0.22 8.61 -15.38
N GLY A 3 -0.79 7.42 -15.60
CA GLY A 3 -1.93 6.91 -14.82
C GLY A 3 -1.65 6.57 -13.35
N THR A 4 -0.39 6.34 -12.95
CA THR A 4 -0.08 5.99 -11.55
C THR A 4 -0.10 7.21 -10.63
N ARG A 5 0.14 8.42 -11.17
CA ARG A 5 0.02 9.66 -10.39
C ARG A 5 -1.46 9.94 -10.08
N GLU A 6 -2.35 9.79 -11.06
CA GLU A 6 -3.81 9.99 -10.89
C GLU A 6 -4.44 9.04 -9.85
N LEU A 7 -3.98 7.79 -9.72
CA LEU A 7 -4.46 6.87 -8.67
C LEU A 7 -4.04 7.28 -7.25
N VAL A 8 -2.92 7.99 -7.10
CA VAL A 8 -2.37 8.41 -5.80
C VAL A 8 -2.75 9.86 -5.45
N SER A 9 -2.92 10.72 -6.46
CA SER A 9 -3.27 12.14 -6.28
C SER A 9 -4.74 12.47 -6.59
N GLY A 10 -5.36 11.76 -7.54
CA GLY A 10 -6.69 12.06 -8.07
C GLY A 10 -7.86 11.49 -7.25
N ALA A 11 -7.63 10.53 -6.35
CA ALA A 11 -8.68 10.02 -5.47
C ALA A 11 -9.15 11.03 -4.41
N ILE A 12 -8.59 12.26 -4.39
CA ILE A 12 -8.85 13.24 -3.32
C ILE A 12 -8.95 14.70 -3.79
N ASP A 13 -8.83 14.98 -5.10
CA ASP A 13 -8.87 16.34 -5.67
C ASP A 13 -9.93 16.45 -6.79
N GLU A 14 -11.18 16.05 -6.54
CA GLU A 14 -12.34 16.59 -7.24
C GLU A 14 -13.45 16.80 -6.20
N ASP A 15 -13.84 18.06 -6.02
CA ASP A 15 -15.08 18.61 -5.42
C ASP A 15 -14.73 19.95 -4.74
N GLU A 16 -14.56 20.99 -5.55
CA GLU A 16 -14.78 22.37 -5.10
C GLU A 16 -16.29 22.56 -4.90
N ASP A 17 -16.83 22.05 -3.80
CA ASP A 17 -18.22 22.29 -3.43
C ASP A 17 -18.34 23.62 -2.69
N GLU A 18 -18.64 24.69 -3.42
CA GLU A 18 -19.34 25.85 -2.85
C GLU A 18 -20.73 25.40 -2.37
N ASP A 19 -20.91 25.28 -1.05
CA ASP A 19 -22.24 25.13 -0.46
C ASP A 19 -22.75 26.50 0.04
N PRO A 20 -23.77 27.11 -0.60
CA PRO A 20 -24.30 28.40 -0.17
C PRO A 20 -25.29 28.28 1.00
N ASN A 21 -25.58 27.08 1.54
CA ASN A 21 -26.54 26.88 2.65
C ASN A 21 -26.22 25.62 3.48
N GLY A 22 -25.38 25.72 4.53
CA GLY A 22 -25.04 24.56 5.36
C GLY A 22 -24.98 24.84 6.87
N ASP A 23 -25.91 24.23 7.60
CA ASP A 23 -26.06 24.23 9.07
C ASP A 23 -24.75 23.89 9.81
N GLY A 24 -24.43 24.63 10.88
CA GLY A 24 -23.10 24.80 11.50
C GLY A 24 -22.46 23.58 12.19
N ALA A 25 -22.69 22.36 11.73
CA ALA A 25 -21.97 21.17 12.16
C ALA A 25 -20.61 21.09 11.44
N ALA A 26 -19.52 21.33 12.19
CA ALA A 26 -18.16 21.24 11.65
C ALA A 26 -17.88 19.83 11.10
N ARG A 27 -17.82 19.70 9.78
CA ARG A 27 -17.43 18.45 9.10
C ARG A 27 -16.01 18.05 9.53
N PRO A 28 -15.73 16.75 9.76
CA PRO A 28 -14.39 16.30 10.13
C PRO A 28 -13.38 16.70 9.04
N ARG A 29 -12.27 17.31 9.46
CA ARG A 29 -11.22 17.82 8.56
C ARG A 29 -10.67 16.68 7.70
N ARG A 30 -10.81 16.78 6.38
CA ARG A 30 -10.17 15.84 5.44
C ARG A 30 -8.65 15.92 5.60
N ARG A 31 -7.99 14.76 5.67
CA ARG A 31 -6.52 14.68 5.73
C ARG A 31 -5.97 15.03 4.36
N SER A 32 -4.92 15.85 4.33
CA SER A 32 -4.17 16.14 3.11
C SER A 32 -3.40 14.91 2.61
N ASN A 33 -3.05 14.91 1.32
CA ASN A 33 -2.17 13.90 0.73
C ASN A 33 -0.86 13.73 1.52
N ARG A 34 -0.24 14.83 1.98
CA ARG A 34 0.98 14.75 2.81
C ARG A 34 0.75 14.02 4.14
N GLU A 35 -0.40 14.21 4.78
CA GLU A 35 -0.74 13.53 6.03
C GLU A 35 -1.01 12.04 5.80
N ILE A 36 -1.70 11.68 4.72
CA ILE A 36 -2.01 10.28 4.37
C ILE A 36 -0.73 9.53 4.02
N TRP A 37 0.14 10.11 3.20
CA TRP A 37 1.32 9.44 2.66
C TRP A 37 2.58 9.62 3.52
N GLY A 38 2.60 10.58 4.44
CA GLY A 38 3.77 10.89 5.27
C GLY A 38 4.84 11.70 4.53
N GLY A 39 4.44 12.45 3.51
CA GLY A 39 5.29 13.31 2.66
C GLY A 39 4.68 13.50 1.27
N GLU A 40 5.42 14.09 0.33
CA GLU A 40 4.98 14.24 -1.06
C GLU A 40 5.19 12.92 -1.84
N PRO A 41 4.14 12.27 -2.36
CA PRO A 41 4.29 11.11 -3.23
C PRO A 41 4.95 11.52 -4.55
N LEU A 42 6.03 10.83 -4.91
CA LEU A 42 6.77 11.07 -6.15
C LEU A 42 6.34 10.10 -7.27
N GLY A 43 6.01 8.86 -6.90
CA GLY A 43 5.63 7.80 -7.82
C GLY A 43 5.93 6.42 -7.24
N LEU A 44 5.97 5.41 -8.09
CA LEU A 44 6.36 4.04 -7.71
C LEU A 44 7.85 3.80 -7.92
N ASN A 45 8.41 2.91 -7.11
CA ASN A 45 9.78 2.44 -7.26
C ASN A 45 9.93 1.64 -8.57
N ALA A 46 10.89 2.02 -9.41
CA ALA A 46 11.17 1.36 -10.68
C ALA A 46 11.68 -0.09 -10.50
N ASN A 47 12.13 -0.46 -9.31
CA ASN A 47 12.49 -1.83 -8.96
C ASN A 47 11.24 -2.70 -8.72
N ILE A 48 10.55 -3.02 -9.82
CA ILE A 48 9.38 -3.90 -9.84
C ILE A 48 9.83 -5.36 -9.70
N ARG A 49 9.15 -6.12 -8.84
CA ARG A 49 9.39 -7.55 -8.62
C ARG A 49 8.13 -8.35 -8.91
N ILE A 50 8.29 -9.56 -9.43
CA ILE A 50 7.20 -10.51 -9.60
C ILE A 50 7.52 -11.74 -8.77
N TYR A 51 6.59 -12.13 -7.91
CA TYR A 51 6.68 -13.35 -7.11
C TYR A 51 5.69 -14.38 -7.64
N ARG A 52 6.12 -15.65 -7.62
CA ARG A 52 5.29 -16.81 -7.89
C ARG A 52 5.35 -17.73 -6.69
N TYR A 53 4.18 -18.14 -6.20
CA TYR A 53 4.03 -19.15 -5.17
C TYR A 53 3.16 -20.28 -5.72
N SER A 54 3.76 -21.47 -5.81
CA SER A 54 3.06 -22.72 -6.09
C SER A 54 2.53 -23.34 -4.80
N ARG A 55 1.69 -24.38 -4.94
CA ARG A 55 1.12 -25.13 -3.81
C ARG A 55 2.19 -25.51 -2.77
N GLY A 56 1.90 -25.25 -1.50
CA GLY A 56 2.79 -25.49 -0.36
C GLY A 56 3.79 -24.37 -0.08
N GLN A 57 3.92 -23.38 -0.97
CA GLN A 57 4.80 -22.23 -0.75
C GLN A 57 4.06 -21.12 0.00
N PHE A 58 4.80 -20.43 0.86
CA PHE A 58 4.34 -19.32 1.67
C PHE A 58 5.49 -18.32 1.87
N PHE A 59 5.18 -17.16 2.44
CA PHE A 59 6.19 -16.23 2.94
C PHE A 59 5.90 -15.95 4.41
N ALA A 60 6.80 -16.42 5.29
CA ALA A 60 6.65 -16.32 6.73
C ALA A 60 6.45 -14.88 7.21
N GLN A 61 5.94 -14.72 8.43
CA GLN A 61 5.74 -13.43 9.07
C GLN A 61 7.00 -12.56 9.06
N HIS A 62 6.87 -11.33 8.59
CA HIS A 62 7.96 -10.37 8.48
C HIS A 62 7.44 -8.92 8.55
N TYR A 63 8.40 -8.00 8.60
CA TYR A 63 8.19 -6.57 8.38
C TYR A 63 8.95 -6.16 7.13
N ASP A 64 8.34 -5.29 6.33
CA ASP A 64 9.01 -4.64 5.22
C ASP A 64 9.72 -3.37 5.73
N ASP A 65 10.94 -3.10 5.22
CA ASP A 65 11.72 -1.92 5.60
C ASP A 65 11.66 -0.81 4.54
N SER A 66 11.93 0.42 4.97
CA SER A 66 12.07 1.56 4.07
C SER A 66 13.43 1.55 3.38
N ASN A 67 13.42 1.80 2.08
CA ASN A 67 14.64 1.90 1.28
C ASN A 67 14.88 3.35 0.89
N MET A 68 16.12 3.81 1.06
CA MET A 68 16.60 5.04 0.45
C MET A 68 16.80 4.81 -1.04
N VAL A 69 16.21 5.68 -1.87
CA VAL A 69 16.26 5.56 -3.33
C VAL A 69 16.56 6.91 -3.96
N THR A 70 17.25 6.90 -5.09
CA THR A 70 17.27 8.06 -5.99
C THR A 70 16.06 7.93 -6.91
N PHE A 71 15.09 8.83 -6.76
CA PHE A 71 13.92 8.86 -7.62
C PHE A 71 14.21 9.65 -8.89
N GLU A 72 13.97 9.03 -10.03
CA GLU A 72 14.13 9.62 -11.36
C GLU A 72 12.83 9.48 -12.16
N SER A 73 12.44 10.55 -12.85
CA SER A 73 11.29 10.55 -13.76
C SER A 73 11.55 11.52 -14.91
N ALA A 74 10.89 11.34 -16.05
CA ALA A 74 11.08 12.21 -17.22
C ALA A 74 10.80 13.70 -16.95
N GLN A 75 10.00 14.01 -15.91
CA GLN A 75 9.55 15.37 -15.59
C GLN A 75 10.28 15.99 -14.39
N ARG A 76 11.13 15.25 -13.66
CA ARG A 76 11.78 15.72 -12.44
C ARG A 76 13.26 15.37 -12.45
N LYS A 77 14.10 16.30 -11.96
CA LYS A 77 15.51 16.01 -11.71
C LYS A 77 15.63 14.85 -10.69
N PRO A 78 16.64 13.98 -10.84
CA PRO A 78 16.92 12.94 -9.84
C PRO A 78 17.02 13.54 -8.44
N GLN A 79 16.34 12.94 -7.47
CA GLN A 79 16.34 13.40 -6.08
C GLN A 79 16.38 12.24 -5.09
N GLN A 80 16.96 12.46 -3.91
CA GLN A 80 16.92 11.49 -2.83
C GLN A 80 15.52 11.40 -2.24
N ALA A 81 15.01 10.18 -2.11
CA ALA A 81 13.68 9.88 -1.63
C ALA A 81 13.70 8.57 -0.83
N ARG A 82 12.55 8.19 -0.25
CA ARG A 82 12.40 6.93 0.47
C ARG A 82 11.15 6.19 0.05
N THR A 83 11.19 4.86 0.09
CA THR A 83 9.96 4.06 -0.02
C THR A 83 9.20 4.10 1.32
N THR A 84 7.88 4.18 1.31
CA THR A 84 7.07 4.25 2.55
C THR A 84 5.87 3.29 2.61
N TRP A 85 5.47 2.72 1.47
CA TRP A 85 4.40 1.74 1.38
C TRP A 85 4.81 0.63 0.40
N THR A 86 4.38 -0.59 0.68
CA THR A 86 4.42 -1.71 -0.24
C THR A 86 3.13 -1.75 -1.02
N LEU A 87 3.23 -1.78 -2.35
CA LEU A 87 2.14 -2.05 -3.28
C LEU A 87 2.26 -3.49 -3.78
N LEU A 88 1.24 -4.29 -3.51
CA LEU A 88 1.05 -5.62 -4.09
C LEU A 88 -0.10 -5.58 -5.09
N VAL A 89 0.11 -6.09 -6.30
CA VAL A 89 -0.96 -6.31 -7.29
C VAL A 89 -1.06 -7.81 -7.52
N TYR A 90 -2.22 -8.38 -7.20
CA TYR A 90 -2.48 -9.80 -7.41
C TYR A 90 -2.79 -10.05 -8.89
N LEU A 91 -1.94 -10.84 -9.54
CA LEU A 91 -2.05 -11.14 -10.97
C LEU A 91 -2.90 -12.40 -11.23
N THR A 92 -3.07 -13.25 -10.21
CA THR A 92 -3.89 -14.46 -10.24
C THR A 92 -4.68 -14.60 -8.94
N ALA A 93 -5.76 -15.38 -8.99
CA ALA A 93 -6.46 -15.88 -7.81
C ALA A 93 -5.99 -17.30 -7.48
N CYS A 94 -6.10 -17.70 -6.21
CA CYS A 94 -5.76 -19.04 -5.72
C CYS A 94 -6.55 -19.37 -4.44
N THR A 95 -6.51 -20.63 -4.01
CA THR A 95 -7.01 -21.03 -2.68
C THR A 95 -5.88 -20.94 -1.66
N GLY A 96 -6.17 -20.41 -0.47
CA GLY A 96 -5.14 -19.98 0.47
C GLY A 96 -4.39 -18.76 -0.07
N GLY A 97 -3.11 -18.63 0.23
CA GLY A 97 -2.29 -17.56 -0.34
C GLY A 97 -2.67 -16.15 0.14
N GLU A 98 -3.47 -16.00 1.19
CA GLU A 98 -3.86 -14.69 1.70
C GLU A 98 -2.65 -13.86 2.15
N THR A 99 -2.69 -12.56 1.93
CA THR A 99 -1.79 -11.65 2.67
C THR A 99 -2.47 -11.32 3.99
N VAL A 100 -1.84 -11.67 5.11
CA VAL A 100 -2.43 -11.54 6.45
C VAL A 100 -1.62 -10.58 7.30
N PHE A 101 -2.30 -9.64 7.94
CA PHE A 101 -1.72 -8.66 8.85
C PHE A 101 -2.13 -8.96 10.29
N TYR A 102 -1.20 -8.77 11.21
CA TYR A 102 -1.37 -9.00 12.65
C TYR A 102 -1.23 -7.66 13.39
N PRO A 103 -2.34 -6.99 13.74
CA PRO A 103 -2.28 -5.76 14.49
C PRO A 103 -1.67 -5.96 15.88
N GLU A 104 -0.97 -4.96 16.39
CA GLU A 104 -0.44 -5.00 17.75
C GLU A 104 -1.56 -4.86 18.80
N PRO A 105 -1.49 -5.60 19.93
CA PRO A 105 -2.38 -5.39 21.06
C PRO A 105 -2.36 -3.95 21.57
N THR A 106 -3.53 -3.43 21.92
CA THR A 106 -3.70 -2.12 22.55
C THR A 106 -4.33 -2.26 23.94
N ARG A 107 -4.36 -1.16 24.70
CA ARG A 107 -5.07 -1.14 26.00
C ARG A 107 -6.56 -1.44 25.86
N ALA A 108 -7.18 -1.03 24.75
CA ALA A 108 -8.60 -1.22 24.49
C ALA A 108 -8.90 -2.60 23.88
N ASN A 109 -7.98 -3.16 23.10
CA ASN A 109 -8.11 -4.48 22.50
C ASN A 109 -6.80 -5.27 22.66
N ARG A 110 -6.78 -6.23 23.59
CA ARG A 110 -5.61 -7.04 23.92
C ARG A 110 -5.36 -8.20 22.95
N ASN A 111 -6.35 -8.57 22.14
CA ASN A 111 -6.24 -9.67 21.18
C ASN A 111 -6.94 -9.27 19.87
N PRO A 112 -6.32 -8.39 19.07
CA PRO A 112 -6.88 -7.99 17.80
C PRO A 112 -6.92 -9.18 16.84
N GLU A 113 -8.04 -9.33 16.13
CA GLU A 113 -8.16 -10.35 15.09
C GLU A 113 -7.25 -10.03 13.89
N PRO A 114 -6.61 -11.04 13.29
CA PRO A 114 -5.84 -10.85 12.07
C PRO A 114 -6.72 -10.36 10.91
N ILE A 115 -6.13 -9.54 10.04
CA ILE A 115 -6.79 -9.02 8.84
C ILE A 115 -6.24 -9.80 7.65
N ALA A 116 -7.09 -10.59 7.00
CA ALA A 116 -6.71 -11.40 5.84
C ALA A 116 -7.25 -10.81 4.54
N VAL A 117 -6.40 -10.73 3.52
CA VAL A 117 -6.73 -10.28 2.17
C VAL A 117 -6.50 -11.43 1.20
N ALA A 118 -7.58 -11.98 0.65
CA ALA A 118 -7.51 -13.07 -0.32
C ALA A 118 -7.05 -12.55 -1.69
N PRO A 119 -6.22 -13.31 -2.45
CA PRO A 119 -5.80 -12.89 -3.78
C PRO A 119 -6.97 -12.85 -4.76
N GLU A 120 -7.29 -11.65 -5.26
CA GLU A 120 -8.27 -11.43 -6.32
C GLU A 120 -7.58 -10.78 -7.52
N VAL A 121 -7.81 -11.30 -8.73
CA VAL A 121 -7.14 -10.84 -9.95
C VAL A 121 -7.37 -9.35 -10.16
N GLY A 122 -6.28 -8.59 -10.29
CA GLY A 122 -6.31 -7.15 -10.52
C GLY A 122 -6.42 -6.31 -9.24
N MET A 123 -6.67 -6.91 -8.08
CA MET A 123 -6.71 -6.17 -6.82
C MET A 123 -5.32 -5.64 -6.45
N ALA A 124 -5.30 -4.37 -6.06
CA ALA A 124 -4.13 -3.70 -5.50
C ALA A 124 -4.27 -3.58 -3.98
N LEU A 125 -3.31 -4.15 -3.24
CA LEU A 125 -3.18 -4.01 -1.81
C LEU A 125 -2.02 -3.07 -1.48
N LEU A 126 -2.31 -2.04 -0.69
CA LEU A 126 -1.33 -1.07 -0.25
C LEU A 126 -1.23 -1.10 1.28
N HIS A 127 -0.03 -1.32 1.82
CA HIS A 127 0.21 -1.26 3.25
C HIS A 127 1.50 -0.50 3.57
N ARG A 128 1.55 0.12 4.75
CA ARG A 128 2.76 0.83 5.19
C ARG A 128 3.88 -0.16 5.46
N HIS A 129 5.11 0.31 5.23
CA HIS A 129 6.32 -0.39 5.65
C HIS A 129 7.27 0.54 6.42
N GLY A 130 8.39 0.03 6.91
CA GLY A 130 9.28 0.74 7.85
C GLY A 130 8.67 0.81 9.26
N GLU A 131 8.80 1.96 9.93
CA GLU A 131 8.38 2.16 11.33
C GLU A 131 6.89 1.86 11.61
N ARG A 132 6.04 1.89 10.58
CA ARG A 132 4.60 1.64 10.70
C ARG A 132 4.17 0.36 9.98
N CYS A 133 5.12 -0.52 9.69
CA CYS A 133 4.81 -1.82 9.10
C CYS A 133 4.07 -2.68 10.12
N LEU A 134 2.94 -3.24 9.70
CA LEU A 134 2.31 -4.31 10.48
C LEU A 134 3.06 -5.62 10.21
N LEU A 135 3.17 -6.47 11.24
CA LEU A 135 3.63 -7.83 11.05
C LEU A 135 2.69 -8.51 10.07
N HIS A 136 3.24 -9.10 9.02
CA HIS A 136 2.42 -9.70 7.98
C HIS A 136 3.09 -10.90 7.31
N GLU A 137 2.29 -11.76 6.71
CA GLU A 137 2.74 -12.94 5.98
C GLU A 137 1.98 -13.11 4.67
N GLY A 138 2.54 -13.89 3.75
CA GLY A 138 1.78 -14.52 2.68
C GLY A 138 1.52 -15.96 3.07
N ARG A 139 0.26 -16.32 3.36
CA ARG A 139 -0.12 -17.68 3.74
C ARG A 139 0.18 -18.70 2.65
N GLU A 140 0.20 -19.96 3.06
CA GLU A 140 0.40 -21.09 2.16
C GLU A 140 -0.64 -21.11 1.03
N VAL A 141 -0.17 -21.26 -0.20
CA VAL A 141 -1.04 -21.59 -1.34
C VAL A 141 -1.44 -23.05 -1.22
N THR A 142 -2.73 -23.34 -1.08
CA THR A 142 -3.22 -24.72 -0.94
C THR A 142 -3.67 -25.31 -2.28
N GLU A 143 -4.07 -24.46 -3.24
CA GLU A 143 -4.44 -24.84 -4.60
C GLU A 143 -4.18 -23.69 -5.59
N GLY A 144 -3.81 -24.02 -6.83
CA GLY A 144 -3.49 -23.05 -7.89
C GLY A 144 -2.09 -22.45 -7.78
N GLU A 145 -1.88 -21.29 -8.40
CA GLU A 145 -0.65 -20.52 -8.33
C GLU A 145 -0.93 -19.06 -8.03
N LYS A 146 -0.26 -18.51 -7.02
CA LYS A 146 -0.33 -17.09 -6.67
C LYS A 146 0.79 -16.34 -7.37
N TRP A 147 0.42 -15.37 -8.20
CA TRP A 147 1.34 -14.44 -8.85
C TRP A 147 1.08 -13.03 -8.32
N VAL A 148 2.13 -12.35 -7.87
CA VAL A 148 2.03 -11.00 -7.30
C VAL A 148 3.11 -10.12 -7.89
N LEU A 149 2.72 -8.95 -8.39
CA LEU A 149 3.64 -7.85 -8.68
C LEU A 149 3.82 -7.01 -7.43
N ARG A 150 5.07 -6.70 -7.06
CA ARG A 150 5.40 -5.76 -5.99
C ARG A 150 6.11 -4.53 -6.55
N SER A 151 5.69 -3.38 -6.08
CA SER A 151 6.45 -2.12 -6.13
C SER A 151 6.29 -1.40 -4.79
N ASP A 152 6.88 -0.22 -4.65
CA ASP A 152 6.82 0.57 -3.43
C ASP A 152 6.47 2.02 -3.74
N LEU A 153 5.65 2.67 -2.90
CA LEU A 153 5.40 4.11 -3.02
C LEU A 153 6.63 4.89 -2.56
N VAL A 154 7.16 5.72 -3.44
CA VAL A 154 8.30 6.61 -3.18
C VAL A 154 7.79 7.97 -2.76
N VAL A 155 8.30 8.47 -1.65
CA VAL A 155 7.94 9.74 -1.03
C VAL A 155 9.20 10.60 -0.87
N ALA A 156 9.07 11.90 -1.17
CA ALA A 156 10.15 12.87 -0.98
C ALA A 156 10.63 12.89 0.47
N ARG A 157 11.93 13.09 0.66
CA ARG A 157 12.55 13.13 1.99
C ARG A 157 12.16 14.39 2.76
#